data_AF-A0A317DNT9-F1
#
_entry.id   AF-A0A317DNT9-F1
#
_cell.length_a   1.000
_cell.length_b   1.000
_cell.length_c   1.000
_cell.angle_alpha   90.00
_cell.angle_beta   90.00
_cell.angle_gamma   90.00
#
_symmetry.space_group_name_H-M   'P 1'
#
loop_
_entity.id
_entity.type
_entity.pdbx_description
1 polymer ?
#
loop_
_entity_poly.entity_id
_entity_poly.type
_entity_poly.pdbx_seq_one_letter_code
_entity_poly.pdbx_strand_id
1 'polypeptide(L)'
;MRDGLHGPNVIAAGQSVLLLVAVSGGEAVHLARRQEPPALGRSAVLDRYLTRGDSEQEAVQWRYDVQALREPVWEHMTMCGRVWALMVGGDGGTLSRCREPAYAPTCRRCLTLMDRLFPAPAVDRRVPVVAQVICDVVREHGYAEVREVPGDQLAVLRKEIRSLIRQRTGHPAQTLVHGDLLLVVCDPLRDRKAEMRAAAEAVGAVLFGDQPLPAARPERSWVVRWTAWDLG
;
A
#
# COMPACT_ATOMS: atom_id res chain seq x y z
N MET A 1 10.70 -10.76 30.99
CA MET A 1 10.45 -9.46 31.63
C MET A 1 8.95 -9.37 31.82
N ARG A 2 8.45 -9.08 33.03
CA ARG A 2 7.03 -8.75 33.22
C ARG A 2 6.89 -7.30 32.78
N ASP A 3 6.67 -7.10 31.49
CA ASP A 3 6.34 -5.79 30.95
C ASP A 3 5.02 -5.33 31.57
N GLY A 4 4.91 -4.03 31.84
CA GLY A 4 3.75 -3.44 32.48
C GLY A 4 2.45 -3.69 31.71
N LEU A 5 1.33 -3.31 32.31
CA LEU A 5 0.01 -3.42 31.67
C LEU A 5 0.01 -2.74 30.28
N HIS A 6 -0.48 -3.45 29.28
CA HIS A 6 -0.52 -2.97 27.89
C HIS A 6 -1.67 -2.00 27.67
N GLY A 7 -1.43 -0.88 26.98
CA GLY A 7 -2.47 0.09 26.64
C GLY A 7 -3.35 -0.32 25.45
N PRO A 8 -4.19 0.59 24.93
CA PRO A 8 -4.91 0.40 23.68
C PRO A 8 -3.95 0.07 22.52
N ASN A 9 -4.35 -0.84 21.64
CA ASN A 9 -3.56 -1.25 20.48
C ASN A 9 -3.62 -0.18 19.38
N VAL A 10 -2.61 0.68 19.35
CA VAL A 10 -2.55 1.88 18.52
C VAL A 10 -1.33 1.89 17.62
N ILE A 11 -1.44 2.61 16.51
CA ILE A 11 -0.32 2.95 15.64
C ILE A 11 -0.19 4.46 15.52
N ALA A 12 1.04 4.93 15.30
CA ALA A 12 1.32 6.32 14.97
C ALA A 12 1.35 6.51 13.44
N ALA A 13 0.66 7.55 12.95
CA ALA A 13 0.70 7.96 11.55
C ALA A 13 0.84 9.49 11.47
N GLY A 14 2.05 9.95 11.17
CA GLY A 14 2.40 11.37 11.30
C GLY A 14 2.27 11.84 12.74
N GLN A 15 1.47 12.88 12.97
CA GLN A 15 1.14 13.37 14.32
C GLN A 15 -0.11 12.72 14.92
N SER A 16 -0.79 11.85 14.17
CA SER A 16 -2.03 11.20 14.62
C SER A 16 -1.76 9.86 15.30
N VAL A 17 -2.53 9.58 16.35
CA VAL A 17 -2.61 8.25 16.97
C VAL A 17 -3.91 7.58 16.51
N LEU A 18 -3.80 6.36 15.98
CA LEU A 18 -4.92 5.61 15.40
C LEU A 18 -5.09 4.28 16.11
N LEU A 19 -6.33 3.93 16.46
CA LEU A 19 -6.68 2.65 17.09
C LEU A 19 -6.92 1.57 16.03
N LEU A 20 -6.35 0.39 16.24
CA LEU A 20 -6.64 -0.80 15.44
C LEU A 20 -7.96 -1.42 15.89
N VAL A 21 -8.95 -1.44 15.00
CA VAL A 21 -10.31 -1.88 15.33
C VAL A 21 -10.85 -2.90 14.35
N ALA A 22 -11.74 -3.73 14.88
CA ALA A 22 -12.47 -4.77 14.20
C ALA A 22 -13.89 -4.30 13.88
N VAL A 23 -14.38 -4.54 12.67
CA VAL A 23 -15.81 -4.32 12.31
C VAL A 23 -16.59 -5.63 12.31
N SER A 24 -17.91 -5.56 12.46
CA SER A 24 -18.78 -6.73 12.32
C SER A 24 -18.76 -7.24 10.87
N GLY A 25 -18.57 -8.55 10.66
CA GLY A 25 -18.68 -9.17 9.34
C GLY A 25 -17.43 -9.07 8.44
N GLY A 26 -16.21 -9.12 8.99
CA GLY A 26 -14.99 -9.21 8.20
C GLY A 26 -13.71 -9.37 9.02
N GLU A 27 -12.66 -9.85 8.35
CA GLU A 27 -11.31 -10.06 8.91
C GLU A 27 -10.40 -8.83 8.76
N ALA A 28 -10.81 -7.84 7.97
CA ALA A 28 -10.02 -6.64 7.78
C ALA A 28 -9.86 -5.87 9.11
N VAL A 29 -8.64 -5.38 9.35
CA VAL A 29 -8.31 -4.49 10.46
C VAL A 29 -8.46 -3.05 9.97
N HIS A 30 -9.26 -2.29 10.70
CA HIS A 30 -9.62 -0.92 10.39
C HIS A 30 -8.94 0.05 11.36
N LEU A 31 -8.99 1.34 11.01
CA LEU A 31 -8.46 2.43 11.83
C LEU A 31 -9.59 3.29 12.37
N ALA A 32 -9.55 3.63 13.66
CA ALA A 32 -10.36 4.69 14.26
C ALA A 32 -9.44 5.80 14.74
N ARG A 33 -9.87 7.06 14.55
CA ARG A 33 -9.09 8.22 15.00
C ARG A 33 -9.32 8.49 16.48
N ARG A 34 -8.35 9.13 17.11
CA ARG A 34 -8.58 9.80 18.38
C ARG A 34 -9.51 11.00 18.16
N GLN A 35 -10.54 11.11 18.98
CA GLN A 35 -11.50 12.21 18.99
C GLN A 35 -10.90 13.43 19.71
N GLU A 36 -11.02 14.60 19.09
CA GLU A 36 -10.74 15.89 19.72
C GLU A 36 -12.00 16.78 19.60
N PRO A 37 -12.58 17.28 20.70
CA PRO A 37 -12.21 17.04 22.11
C PRO A 37 -12.64 15.65 22.63
N PRO A 38 -11.95 15.09 23.65
CA PRO A 38 -12.17 13.74 24.15
C PRO A 38 -13.57 13.41 24.71
N ALA A 39 -14.38 14.40 25.07
CA ALA A 39 -15.61 14.15 25.86
C ALA A 39 -16.74 13.45 25.10
N LEU A 40 -16.62 13.25 23.79
CA LEU A 40 -17.64 12.66 22.91
C LEU A 40 -17.17 11.37 22.22
N GLY A 41 -16.01 10.85 22.59
CA GLY A 41 -15.50 9.62 21.99
C GLY A 41 -16.04 8.37 22.68
N ARG A 42 -15.50 7.25 22.23
CA ARG A 42 -15.84 5.89 22.63
C ARG A 42 -14.61 5.21 23.22
N SER A 43 -14.83 4.37 24.22
CA SER A 43 -13.80 3.50 24.82
C SER A 43 -13.31 2.45 23.82
N ALA A 44 -12.03 2.11 23.84
CA ALA A 44 -11.42 1.14 22.92
C ALA A 44 -12.10 -0.24 22.99
N VAL A 45 -12.57 -0.60 24.18
CA VAL A 45 -13.26 -1.84 24.47
C VAL A 45 -14.60 -1.51 25.14
N LEU A 46 -15.66 -2.25 24.80
CA LEU A 46 -16.97 -2.11 25.47
C LEU A 46 -16.90 -2.69 26.88
N ASP A 47 -17.59 -2.07 27.84
CA ASP A 47 -17.56 -2.49 29.26
C ASP A 47 -17.89 -3.96 29.48
N ARG A 48 -18.77 -4.55 28.67
CA ARG A 48 -19.14 -5.97 28.75
C ARG A 48 -17.95 -6.95 28.61
N TYR A 49 -16.86 -6.53 27.98
CA TYR A 49 -15.62 -7.30 27.86
C TYR A 49 -14.67 -7.07 29.05
N LEU A 50 -15.02 -6.15 29.96
CA LEU A 50 -14.22 -5.76 31.12
C LEU A 50 -14.89 -6.13 32.46
N THR A 51 -16.19 -6.43 32.50
CA THR A 51 -17.00 -6.50 33.75
C THR A 51 -17.71 -7.83 34.05
N ARG A 52 -17.56 -8.88 33.23
CA ARG A 52 -18.24 -10.19 33.40
C ARG A 52 -17.22 -11.30 33.71
N GLY A 53 -17.43 -12.08 34.77
CA GLY A 53 -16.43 -13.02 35.33
C GLY A 53 -16.11 -14.28 34.51
N ASP A 54 -15.77 -14.16 33.22
CA ASP A 54 -15.25 -15.26 32.40
C ASP A 54 -13.71 -15.23 32.38
N SER A 55 -13.07 -16.39 32.18
CA SER A 55 -11.60 -16.58 32.20
C SER A 55 -10.82 -15.68 31.23
N GLU A 56 -11.44 -15.21 30.15
CA GLU A 56 -10.82 -14.29 29.20
C GLU A 56 -10.70 -12.87 29.75
N GLN A 57 -11.67 -12.47 30.57
CA GLN A 57 -11.74 -11.12 31.10
C GLN A 57 -10.71 -10.92 32.20
N GLU A 58 -10.53 -11.95 33.04
CA GLU A 58 -9.39 -12.00 33.95
C GLU A 58 -8.11 -11.82 33.16
N ALA A 59 -7.91 -12.58 32.08
CA ALA A 59 -6.71 -12.48 31.29
C ALA A 59 -6.53 -11.09 30.63
N VAL A 60 -7.60 -10.36 30.30
CA VAL A 60 -7.53 -8.96 29.85
C VAL A 60 -7.16 -8.03 30.99
N GLN A 61 -7.80 -8.14 32.16
CA GLN A 61 -7.50 -7.33 33.35
C GLN A 61 -6.06 -7.53 33.86
N TRP A 62 -5.50 -8.73 33.66
CA TRP A 62 -4.12 -9.05 34.01
C TRP A 62 -3.09 -8.55 33.00
N ARG A 63 -3.47 -8.33 31.74
CA ARG A 63 -2.54 -7.99 30.64
C ARG A 63 -2.66 -6.55 30.15
N TYR A 64 -3.82 -5.92 30.31
CA TYR A 64 -4.10 -4.58 29.79
C TYR A 64 -4.37 -3.56 30.89
N ASP A 65 -4.03 -2.30 30.60
CA ASP A 65 -4.44 -1.15 31.40
C ASP A 65 -5.91 -0.86 31.14
N VAL A 66 -6.76 -1.37 32.04
CA VAL A 66 -8.22 -1.23 31.95
C VAL A 66 -8.66 0.24 32.01
N GLN A 67 -7.91 1.11 32.71
CA GLN A 67 -8.25 2.54 32.76
C GLN A 67 -8.04 3.17 31.39
N ALA A 68 -6.88 2.93 30.77
CA ALA A 68 -6.58 3.43 29.42
C ALA A 68 -7.54 2.88 28.35
N LEU A 69 -7.99 1.62 28.47
CA LEU A 69 -8.99 1.04 27.56
C LEU A 69 -10.38 1.69 27.68
N ARG A 70 -10.72 2.20 28.86
CA ARG A 70 -12.02 2.83 29.16
C ARG A 70 -12.10 4.29 28.75
N GLU A 71 -10.96 4.95 28.52
CA GLU A 71 -10.94 6.35 28.11
C GLU A 71 -11.79 6.57 26.84
N PRO A 72 -12.81 7.46 26.88
CA PRO A 72 -13.72 7.69 25.77
C PRO A 72 -13.09 8.58 24.70
N VAL A 73 -11.88 8.25 24.23
CA VAL A 73 -11.06 9.12 23.38
C VAL A 73 -11.13 8.76 21.89
N TRP A 74 -11.88 7.75 21.47
CA TRP A 74 -11.87 7.26 20.08
C TRP A 74 -13.14 7.61 19.30
N GLU A 75 -13.03 7.88 18.00
CA GLU A 75 -14.20 8.11 17.14
C GLU A 75 -15.13 6.87 17.10
N HIS A 76 -16.44 7.10 17.06
CA HIS A 76 -17.44 6.03 16.95
C HIS A 76 -17.37 5.24 15.64
N MET A 77 -16.81 5.86 14.60
CA MET A 77 -16.65 5.27 13.27
C MET A 77 -15.18 5.07 12.95
N THR A 78 -14.92 4.08 12.10
CA THR A 78 -13.62 3.91 11.46
C THR A 78 -13.39 5.04 10.45
N MET A 79 -12.13 5.28 10.08
CA MET A 79 -11.77 6.23 9.04
C MET A 79 -12.48 5.95 7.71
N CYS A 80 -12.81 4.69 7.41
CA CYS A 80 -13.58 4.33 6.21
C CYS A 80 -15.11 4.42 6.38
N GLY A 81 -15.62 4.98 7.47
CA GLY A 81 -17.05 5.22 7.71
C GLY A 81 -17.85 4.02 8.23
N ARG A 82 -17.19 2.92 8.62
CA ARG A 82 -17.87 1.75 9.20
C ARG A 82 -17.92 1.86 10.73
N VAL A 83 -19.04 1.45 11.32
CA VAL A 83 -19.13 1.23 12.77
C VAL A 83 -18.26 0.03 13.15
N TRP A 84 -17.42 0.20 14.16
CA TRP A 84 -16.54 -0.86 14.66
C TRP A 84 -17.09 -1.52 15.93
N ALA A 85 -16.73 -2.77 16.16
CA ALA A 85 -17.23 -3.60 17.24
C ALA A 85 -16.33 -3.55 18.48
N LEU A 86 -15.02 -3.74 18.30
CA LEU A 86 -14.02 -3.68 19.37
C LEU A 86 -12.63 -3.32 18.81
N MET A 87 -11.72 -2.89 19.69
CA MET A 87 -10.27 -2.89 19.42
C MET A 87 -9.76 -4.29 19.10
N VAL A 88 -8.78 -4.40 18.21
CA VAL A 88 -8.06 -5.66 17.93
C VAL A 88 -6.97 -5.86 18.98
N GLY A 89 -6.76 -7.09 19.44
CA GLY A 89 -5.69 -7.41 20.39
C GLY A 89 -4.31 -7.03 19.83
N GLY A 90 -3.39 -6.64 20.72
CA GLY A 90 -1.99 -6.35 20.40
C GLY A 90 -1.06 -7.14 21.31
N ASP A 91 -0.06 -6.48 21.88
CA ASP A 91 0.95 -7.11 22.75
C ASP A 91 0.35 -7.74 24.01
N GLY A 92 -0.75 -7.22 24.54
CA GLY A 92 -1.50 -7.83 25.64
C GLY A 92 -2.29 -9.08 25.26
N GLY A 93 -2.21 -9.52 24.00
CA GLY A 93 -2.85 -10.71 23.47
C GLY A 93 -4.28 -10.49 23.00
N THR A 94 -5.01 -11.59 22.76
CA THR A 94 -6.36 -11.56 22.20
C THR A 94 -7.38 -10.98 23.19
N LEU A 95 -8.27 -10.12 22.68
CA LEU A 95 -9.40 -9.56 23.43
C LEU A 95 -10.71 -10.37 23.25
N SER A 96 -10.71 -11.35 22.34
CA SER A 96 -11.87 -12.18 22.01
C SER A 96 -11.38 -13.51 21.43
N ARG A 97 -12.07 -14.62 21.74
CA ARG A 97 -11.81 -15.96 21.14
C ARG A 97 -11.74 -15.97 19.63
N CYS A 98 -12.51 -15.09 19.00
CA CYS A 98 -12.76 -15.15 17.57
C CYS A 98 -11.80 -14.28 16.76
N ARG A 99 -10.83 -13.60 17.38
CA ARG A 99 -9.92 -12.69 16.67
C ARG A 99 -8.50 -12.77 17.20
N GLU A 100 -7.57 -13.00 16.28
CA GLU A 100 -6.14 -12.94 16.54
C GLU A 100 -5.66 -11.49 16.74
N PRO A 101 -4.52 -11.31 17.43
CA PRO A 101 -3.90 -10.00 17.53
C PRO A 101 -3.43 -9.50 16.17
N ALA A 102 -3.49 -8.20 15.95
CA ALA A 102 -2.97 -7.58 14.74
C ALA A 102 -2.20 -6.31 15.07
N TYR A 103 -1.12 -6.10 14.32
CA TYR A 103 -0.19 -4.99 14.51
C TYR A 103 -0.22 -3.99 13.35
N ALA A 104 -1.04 -4.24 12.33
CA ALA A 104 -1.17 -3.39 11.17
C ALA A 104 -2.61 -3.39 10.61
N PRO A 105 -3.07 -2.26 10.05
CA PRO A 105 -4.35 -2.17 9.38
C PRO A 105 -4.30 -2.83 8.00
N THR A 106 -5.37 -3.52 7.63
CA THR A 106 -5.49 -4.21 6.32
C THR A 106 -6.63 -3.66 5.46
N CYS A 107 -7.50 -2.80 6.02
CA CYS A 107 -8.52 -2.12 5.25
C CYS A 107 -7.90 -1.12 4.25
N ARG A 108 -7.97 -1.44 2.95
CA ARG A 108 -7.45 -0.59 1.85
C ARG A 108 -7.91 0.87 1.94
N ARG A 109 -9.19 1.12 2.29
CA ARG A 109 -9.72 2.48 2.40
C ARG A 109 -9.14 3.24 3.60
N CYS A 110 -8.95 2.56 4.73
CA CYS A 110 -8.29 3.16 5.89
C CYS A 110 -6.82 3.49 5.56
N LEU A 111 -6.10 2.59 4.89
CA LEU A 111 -4.73 2.82 4.43
C LEU A 111 -4.62 4.05 3.51
N THR A 112 -5.51 4.19 2.52
CA THR A 112 -5.55 5.38 1.64
C THR A 112 -5.82 6.68 2.40
N LEU A 113 -6.62 6.64 3.47
CA LEU A 113 -6.90 7.83 4.28
C LEU A 113 -5.79 8.14 5.28
N MET A 114 -5.10 7.12 5.77
CA MET A 114 -3.92 7.23 6.62
C MET A 114 -2.75 7.86 5.87
N ASP A 115 -2.57 7.52 4.59
CA ASP A 115 -1.55 8.10 3.71
C ASP A 115 -1.63 9.63 3.64
N ARG A 116 -2.83 10.20 3.74
CA ARG A 116 -3.07 11.66 3.74
C ARG A 116 -2.63 12.36 5.03
N LEU A 117 -2.28 11.61 6.07
CA LEU A 117 -1.76 12.16 7.33
C LEU A 117 -0.27 12.49 7.22
N PHE A 118 0.40 11.99 6.17
CA PHE A 118 1.78 12.32 5.88
C PHE A 118 1.83 13.52 4.92
N PRO A 119 2.85 14.39 5.05
CA PRO A 119 3.07 15.45 4.08
C PRO A 119 3.28 14.82 2.70
N ALA A 120 2.72 15.44 1.67
CA ALA A 120 2.97 15.00 0.30
C ALA A 120 4.49 15.06 0.03
N PRO A 121 5.10 13.99 -0.50
CA PRO A 121 6.52 13.99 -0.81
C PRO A 121 6.80 15.10 -1.82
N ALA A 122 7.95 15.77 -1.67
CA ALA A 122 8.42 16.71 -2.68
C ALA A 122 8.61 15.93 -3.99
N VAL A 123 8.03 16.46 -5.08
CA VAL A 123 8.17 15.82 -6.39
C VAL A 123 9.62 15.94 -6.83
N ASP A 124 10.24 14.79 -7.13
CA ASP A 124 11.60 14.74 -7.64
C ASP A 124 11.67 15.45 -8.99
N ARG A 125 12.71 16.27 -9.19
CA ARG A 125 12.98 17.02 -10.43
C ARG A 125 13.15 16.10 -11.64
N ARG A 126 13.46 14.83 -11.43
CA ARG A 126 13.59 13.80 -12.48
C ARG A 126 12.25 13.36 -13.06
N VAL A 127 11.14 13.54 -12.33
CA VAL A 127 9.82 13.04 -12.77
C VAL A 127 9.47 13.48 -14.20
N PRO A 128 9.56 14.77 -14.57
CA PRO A 128 9.23 15.21 -15.93
C PRO A 128 10.19 14.63 -16.99
N VAL A 129 11.49 14.53 -16.69
CA VAL A 129 12.51 14.02 -17.62
C VAL A 129 12.30 12.53 -17.88
N VAL A 130 12.13 11.75 -16.82
CA VAL A 130 11.89 10.30 -16.91
C VAL A 130 10.56 10.04 -17.62
N ALA A 131 9.51 10.80 -17.32
CA ALA A 131 8.22 10.66 -17.99
C ALA A 131 8.30 10.98 -19.49
N GLN A 132 9.14 11.96 -19.87
CA GLN A 132 9.40 12.30 -21.26
C GLN A 132 10.09 11.15 -22.01
N VAL A 133 11.18 10.61 -21.45
CA VAL A 133 11.90 9.47 -22.02
C VAL A 133 10.98 8.27 -22.20
N ILE A 134 10.18 7.97 -21.17
CA ILE A 134 9.20 6.87 -21.24
C ILE A 134 8.18 7.12 -22.34
N CYS A 135 7.70 8.35 -22.51
CA CYS A 135 6.78 8.68 -23.58
C CYS A 135 7.41 8.42 -24.96
N ASP A 136 8.68 8.76 -25.16
CA ASP A 136 9.37 8.54 -26.43
C ASP A 136 9.58 7.04 -26.69
N VAL A 137 10.01 6.29 -25.68
CA VAL A 137 10.13 4.81 -25.73
C VAL A 137 8.79 4.14 -26.05
N VAL A 138 7.68 4.57 -25.40
CA VAL A 138 6.34 4.04 -25.66
C VAL A 138 5.86 4.38 -27.07
N ARG A 139 6.28 5.51 -27.64
CA ARG A 139 5.95 5.85 -29.04
C ARG A 139 6.66 4.95 -30.04
N GLU A 140 7.87 4.52 -29.73
CA GLU A 140 8.67 3.64 -30.58
C GLU A 140 8.26 2.18 -30.46
N HIS A 141 8.00 1.70 -29.23
CA HIS A 141 7.80 0.28 -28.96
C HIS A 141 6.37 -0.10 -28.54
N GLY A 142 5.51 0.87 -28.22
CA GLY A 142 4.17 0.63 -27.67
C GLY A 142 4.15 0.28 -26.18
N TYR A 143 5.31 0.09 -25.55
CA TYR A 143 5.47 -0.21 -24.13
C TYR A 143 6.83 0.27 -23.59
N ALA A 144 6.93 0.40 -22.26
CA ALA A 144 8.18 0.69 -21.57
C ALA A 144 8.22 0.05 -20.19
N GLU A 145 9.39 -0.41 -19.76
CA GLU A 145 9.68 -0.86 -18.40
C GLU A 145 10.46 0.24 -17.67
N VAL A 146 10.06 0.59 -16.46
CA VAL A 146 10.77 1.52 -15.59
C VAL A 146 11.18 0.78 -14.32
N ARG A 147 12.45 0.88 -13.94
CA ARG A 147 13.00 0.21 -12.75
C ARG A 147 13.53 1.20 -11.73
N GLU A 148 13.56 0.75 -10.48
CA GLU A 148 14.19 1.45 -9.36
C GLU A 148 13.54 2.82 -9.07
N VAL A 149 12.24 2.96 -9.35
CA VAL A 149 11.49 4.17 -9.04
C VAL A 149 11.25 4.26 -7.53
N PRO A 150 11.62 5.35 -6.86
CA PRO A 150 11.28 5.56 -5.46
C PRO A 150 9.77 5.45 -5.22
N GLY A 151 9.36 4.71 -4.19
CA GLY A 151 7.95 4.37 -3.97
C GLY A 151 7.04 5.59 -3.75
N ASP A 152 7.57 6.64 -3.14
CA ASP A 152 6.92 7.93 -2.91
C ASP A 152 6.71 8.73 -4.21
N GLN A 153 7.59 8.55 -5.21
CA GLN A 153 7.51 9.22 -6.51
C GLN A 153 6.65 8.46 -7.53
N LEU A 154 6.42 7.16 -7.31
CA LEU A 154 5.75 6.27 -8.26
C LEU A 154 4.36 6.75 -8.67
N ALA A 155 3.55 7.23 -7.72
CA ALA A 155 2.20 7.71 -8.01
C ALA A 155 2.20 8.96 -8.91
N VAL A 156 3.12 9.89 -8.63
CA VAL A 156 3.29 11.12 -9.41
C VAL A 156 3.81 10.78 -10.81
N LEU A 157 4.85 9.96 -10.91
CA LEU A 157 5.42 9.53 -12.18
C LEU A 157 4.37 8.83 -13.07
N ARG A 158 3.58 7.91 -12.52
CA ARG A 158 2.49 7.23 -13.25
C ARG A 158 1.42 8.20 -13.75
N LYS A 159 1.14 9.27 -13.01
CA LYS A 159 0.19 10.31 -13.45
C LYS A 159 0.80 11.10 -14.61
N GLU A 160 2.05 11.50 -14.49
CA GLU A 160 2.76 12.30 -15.49
C GLU A 160 2.92 11.54 -16.81
N ILE A 161 3.38 10.29 -16.77
CA ILE A 161 3.50 9.42 -17.95
C ILE A 161 2.16 9.29 -18.70
N ARG A 162 1.07 8.99 -17.97
CA ARG A 162 -0.25 8.82 -18.60
C ARG A 162 -0.74 10.13 -19.22
N SER A 163 -0.46 11.25 -18.56
CA SER A 163 -0.80 12.59 -19.07
C SER A 163 -0.02 12.89 -20.35
N LEU A 164 1.31 12.73 -20.32
CA LEU A 164 2.19 13.01 -21.46
C LEU A 164 1.89 12.12 -22.66
N ILE A 165 1.71 10.80 -22.46
CA ILE A 165 1.35 9.90 -23.56
C ILE A 165 0.02 10.33 -24.17
N ARG A 166 -1.01 10.57 -23.35
CA ARG A 166 -2.32 11.02 -23.86
C ARG A 166 -2.22 12.33 -24.62
N GLN A 167 -1.42 13.29 -24.14
CA GLN A 167 -1.21 14.58 -24.79
C GLN A 167 -0.48 14.44 -26.13
N ARG A 168 0.53 13.56 -26.21
CA ARG A 168 1.38 13.43 -27.41
C ARG A 168 0.86 12.46 -28.46
N THR A 169 0.11 11.44 -28.05
CA THR A 169 -0.33 10.36 -28.94
C THR A 169 -1.85 10.31 -29.11
N GLY A 170 -2.60 11.02 -28.27
CA GLY A 170 -4.07 10.95 -28.24
C GLY A 170 -4.63 9.67 -27.63
N HIS A 171 -3.77 8.72 -27.22
CA HIS A 171 -4.19 7.41 -26.73
C HIS A 171 -4.03 7.27 -25.20
N PRO A 172 -4.92 6.52 -24.54
CA PRO A 172 -4.75 6.19 -23.14
C PRO A 172 -3.64 5.16 -22.93
N ALA A 173 -2.84 5.34 -21.88
CA ALA A 173 -1.83 4.38 -21.45
C ALA A 173 -2.23 3.72 -20.12
N GLN A 174 -1.88 2.43 -19.99
CA GLN A 174 -1.99 1.66 -18.75
C GLN A 174 -0.65 1.67 -18.02
N THR A 175 -0.70 1.68 -16.69
CA THR A 175 0.49 1.58 -15.83
C THR A 175 0.28 0.48 -14.79
N LEU A 176 1.15 -0.53 -14.82
CA LEU A 176 1.12 -1.70 -13.95
C LEU A 176 2.36 -1.70 -13.07
N VAL A 177 2.21 -2.02 -11.79
CA VAL A 177 3.31 -2.00 -10.82
C VAL A 177 3.44 -3.41 -10.24
N HIS A 178 4.65 -3.95 -10.25
CA HIS A 178 4.98 -5.22 -9.62
C HIS A 178 6.37 -5.13 -8.99
N GLY A 179 6.44 -5.16 -7.65
CA GLY A 179 7.70 -4.94 -6.93
C GLY A 179 8.28 -3.56 -7.25
N ASP A 180 9.51 -3.55 -7.75
CA ASP A 180 10.27 -2.37 -8.19
C ASP A 180 10.08 -2.01 -9.68
N LEU A 181 9.24 -2.78 -10.38
CA LEU A 181 8.97 -2.62 -11.81
C LEU A 181 7.67 -1.85 -12.05
N LEU A 182 7.76 -0.78 -12.83
CA LEU A 182 6.64 -0.09 -13.44
C LEU A 182 6.60 -0.42 -14.93
N LEU A 183 5.57 -1.13 -15.37
CA LEU A 183 5.30 -1.38 -16.78
C LEU A 183 4.28 -0.37 -17.31
N VAL A 184 4.60 0.26 -18.44
CA VAL A 184 3.75 1.20 -19.16
C VAL A 184 3.37 0.59 -20.49
N VAL A 185 2.07 0.56 -20.81
CA VAL A 185 1.57 -0.06 -22.04
C VAL A 185 0.59 0.88 -22.73
N CYS A 186 0.78 1.10 -24.03
CA CYS A 186 -0.15 1.84 -24.88
C CYS A 186 -0.60 0.93 -26.02
N ASP A 187 -1.70 0.20 -25.82
CA ASP A 187 -2.17 -0.83 -26.76
C ASP A 187 -2.30 -0.35 -28.22
N PRO A 188 -2.80 0.87 -28.52
CA PRO A 188 -2.89 1.35 -29.90
C PRO A 188 -1.54 1.51 -30.62
N LEU A 189 -0.45 1.65 -29.87
CA LEU A 189 0.90 1.85 -30.40
C LEU A 189 1.70 0.53 -30.48
N ARG A 190 1.13 -0.59 -30.04
CA ARG A 190 1.79 -1.89 -30.06
C ARG A 190 1.68 -2.54 -31.42
N ASP A 191 2.81 -3.00 -31.95
CA ASP A 191 2.82 -3.92 -33.09
C ASP A 191 2.73 -5.36 -32.61
N ARG A 192 1.48 -5.82 -32.38
CA ARG A 192 1.20 -7.20 -31.95
C ARG A 192 1.76 -8.25 -32.92
N LYS A 193 1.88 -7.95 -34.21
CA LYS A 193 2.39 -8.91 -35.21
C LYS A 193 3.91 -9.04 -35.10
N ALA A 194 4.62 -7.92 -34.96
CA ALA A 194 6.06 -7.94 -34.70
C ALA A 194 6.38 -8.62 -33.35
N GLU A 195 5.62 -8.31 -32.30
CA GLU A 195 5.76 -8.95 -30.99
C GLU A 195 5.57 -10.47 -31.06
N MET A 196 4.52 -10.94 -31.73
CA MET A 196 4.23 -12.37 -31.85
C MET A 196 5.27 -13.10 -32.69
N ARG A 197 5.82 -12.45 -33.73
CA ARG A 197 6.93 -12.98 -34.52
C ARG A 197 8.20 -13.12 -33.67
N ALA A 198 8.60 -12.07 -32.96
CA ALA A 198 9.76 -12.08 -32.08
C ALA A 198 9.62 -13.14 -30.96
N ALA A 199 8.42 -13.30 -30.41
CA ALA A 199 8.15 -14.35 -29.42
C ALA A 199 8.28 -15.76 -30.01
N ALA A 200 7.74 -16.00 -31.22
CA ALA A 200 7.85 -17.28 -31.91
C ALA A 200 9.32 -17.62 -32.24
N GLU A 201 10.10 -16.63 -32.70
CA GLU A 201 11.53 -16.79 -32.96
C GLU A 201 12.31 -17.13 -31.68
N ALA A 202 12.04 -16.43 -30.57
CA ALA A 202 12.70 -16.70 -29.29
C ALA A 202 12.35 -18.09 -28.72
N VAL A 203 11.09 -18.51 -28.81
CA VAL A 203 10.66 -19.86 -28.41
C VAL A 203 11.30 -20.92 -29.29
N GLY A 204 11.35 -20.68 -30.62
CA GLY A 204 12.04 -21.55 -31.56
C GLY A 204 13.52 -21.73 -31.22
N ALA A 205 14.23 -20.62 -30.95
CA ALA A 205 15.65 -20.67 -30.58
C ALA A 205 15.91 -21.50 -29.31
N VAL A 206 15.01 -21.43 -28.31
CA VAL A 206 15.12 -22.20 -27.06
C VAL A 206 14.78 -23.69 -27.28
N LEU A 207 13.73 -23.98 -28.03
CA LEU A 207 13.26 -25.36 -28.24
C LEU A 207 14.15 -26.16 -29.20
N PHE A 208 14.68 -25.51 -30.23
CA PHE A 208 15.45 -26.17 -31.30
C PHE A 208 16.96 -26.03 -31.12
N GLY A 209 17.43 -25.23 -30.14
CA GLY A 209 18.85 -25.11 -29.80
C GLY A 209 19.69 -24.37 -30.85
N ASP A 210 19.04 -23.65 -31.77
CA ASP A 210 19.68 -23.01 -32.93
C ASP A 210 20.60 -21.83 -32.56
N GLN A 211 20.54 -21.34 -31.32
CA GLN A 211 21.49 -20.36 -30.79
C GLN A 211 21.87 -20.63 -29.34
N PRO A 212 23.16 -20.55 -28.96
CA PRO A 212 23.54 -20.50 -27.55
C PRO A 212 22.86 -19.27 -26.92
N LEU A 213 22.20 -19.48 -25.77
CA LEU A 213 21.64 -18.38 -24.99
C LEU A 213 22.72 -17.31 -24.82
N PRO A 214 22.45 -16.04 -25.17
CA PRO A 214 23.46 -15.01 -25.08
C PRO A 214 23.93 -14.89 -23.63
N ALA A 215 25.25 -14.96 -23.42
CA ALA A 215 25.87 -14.94 -22.08
C ALA A 215 25.53 -13.66 -21.29
N ALA A 216 25.17 -12.59 -22.00
CA ALA A 216 24.59 -11.38 -21.44
C ALA A 216 23.17 -11.17 -22.00
N ARG A 217 22.24 -10.79 -21.12
CA ARG A 217 20.89 -10.40 -21.52
C ARG A 217 21.01 -9.20 -22.47
N PRO A 218 20.41 -9.23 -23.68
CA PRO A 218 20.52 -8.12 -24.63
C PRO A 218 19.99 -6.83 -23.99
N GLU A 219 20.65 -5.72 -24.33
CA GLU A 219 20.23 -4.38 -23.91
C GLU A 219 18.82 -4.12 -24.44
N ARG A 220 17.88 -3.90 -23.53
CA ARG A 220 16.47 -3.70 -23.87
C ARG A 220 16.25 -2.20 -23.99
N SER A 221 16.14 -1.69 -25.21
CA SER A 221 15.89 -0.26 -25.50
C SER A 221 14.62 0.28 -24.81
N TRP A 222 13.70 -0.60 -24.43
CA TRP A 222 12.47 -0.27 -23.73
C TRP A 222 12.58 -0.25 -22.19
N VAL A 223 13.77 -0.46 -21.62
CA VAL A 223 14.00 -0.42 -20.17
C VAL A 223 14.64 0.90 -19.78
N VAL A 224 13.94 1.69 -18.99
CA VAL A 224 14.41 2.95 -18.41
C VAL A 224 14.73 2.72 -16.92
N ARG A 225 15.96 3.04 -16.51
CA ARG A 225 16.34 3.01 -15.09
C ARG A 225 16.22 4.41 -14.50
N TRP A 226 15.55 4.54 -13.35
CA TRP A 226 15.42 5.82 -12.65
C TRP A 226 16.80 6.42 -12.27
N THR A 227 17.72 5.57 -11.82
CA THR A 227 19.08 5.92 -11.38
C THR A 227 19.98 6.45 -12.50
N ALA A 228 19.65 6.19 -13.76
CA ALA A 228 20.40 6.73 -14.91
C ALA A 228 20.25 8.24 -15.09
N TRP A 229 19.34 8.89 -14.33
CA TRP A 229 18.99 10.30 -14.46
C TRP A 229 19.38 11.11 -13.22
N ASP A 230 20.45 10.71 -12.52
CA ASP A 230 21.06 11.52 -11.47
C ASP A 230 21.51 12.87 -12.06
N LEU A 231 20.68 13.90 -11.86
CA LEU A 231 21.04 15.29 -12.09
C LEU A 231 21.90 15.71 -10.89
N GLY A 232 23.22 15.71 -11.08
CA GLY A 232 24.20 16.11 -10.06
C GLY A 232 23.94 17.49 -9.45
#